data_AF-A0A4Q2Y6T7-F1
#
_entry.id   AF-A0A4Q2Y6T7-F1
#
_cell.length_a   1.000
_cell.length_b   1.000
_cell.length_c   1.000
_cell.angle_alpha   90.00
_cell.angle_beta   90.00
_cell.angle_gamma   90.00
#
_symmetry.space_group_name_H-M   'P 1'
#
loop_
_entity.id
_entity.type
_entity.pdbx_description
1 polymer ?
#
loop_
_entity_poly.entity_id
_entity_poly.type
_entity_poly.pdbx_seq_one_letter_code
_entity_poly.pdbx_strand_id
1 'polypeptide(L)'
;MPFIPLPFVVALLLLILLTVVLRRDGGSSQNFPLLALIILSIWQSVLSGLRWGYDIRTMMFLAPVGAAIVPPLAYAGVVQL
;
A
#
# COMPACT_ATOMS: atom_id res chain seq x y z
N MET A 1 8.57 -20.58 17.05
CA MET A 1 7.72 -20.70 15.84
C MET A 1 7.90 -19.41 15.06
N PRO A 2 8.31 -19.39 13.79
CA PRO A 2 8.39 -18.14 13.04
C PRO A 2 6.98 -17.57 12.88
N PHE A 3 6.62 -16.57 13.67
CA PHE A 3 5.34 -15.88 13.56
C PHE A 3 5.50 -14.76 12.54
N ILE A 4 4.88 -14.90 11.37
CA ILE A 4 4.85 -13.85 10.35
C ILE A 4 3.52 -13.10 10.52
N PRO A 5 3.56 -11.81 10.89
CA PRO A 5 2.34 -11.00 11.01
C PRO A 5 1.52 -10.99 9.72
N LEU A 6 0.20 -11.13 9.85
CA LEU A 6 -0.77 -11.05 8.75
C LEU A 6 -0.56 -9.83 7.82
N PRO A 7 -0.21 -8.62 8.31
CA PRO A 7 0.03 -7.47 7.44
C PRO A 7 1.14 -7.69 6.39
N PHE A 8 2.12 -8.56 6.63
CA PHE A 8 3.12 -8.86 5.60
C PHE A 8 2.54 -9.71 4.47
N VAL A 9 1.62 -10.62 4.78
CA VAL A 9 0.90 -11.40 3.76
C VAL A 9 0.06 -10.47 2.88
N VAL A 10 -0.64 -9.51 3.49
CA VAL A 10 -1.40 -8.48 2.76
C VAL A 10 -0.49 -7.63 1.87
N ALA A 11 0.68 -7.22 2.37
CA ALA A 11 1.66 -6.47 1.57
C ALA A 11 2.11 -7.26 0.33
N LEU A 12 2.36 -8.57 0.48
CA LEU A 12 2.72 -9.44 -0.64
C LEU A 12 1.58 -9.56 -1.67
N LEU A 13 0.34 -9.73 -1.21
CA LEU A 13 -0.82 -9.79 -2.10
C LEU A 13 -1.01 -8.48 -2.89
N LEU A 14 -0.81 -7.34 -2.24
CA LEU A 14 -0.86 -6.03 -2.90
C LEU A 14 0.29 -5.83 -3.90
N LEU A 15 1.49 -6.36 -3.62
CA LEU A 15 2.61 -6.34 -4.55
C LEU A 15 2.34 -7.20 -5.79
N ILE A 16 1.72 -8.37 -5.59
CA ILE A 16 1.23 -9.21 -6.70
C ILE A 16 0.19 -8.44 -7.52
N LEU A 17 -0.81 -7.82 -6.87
CA LEU A 17 -1.82 -6.99 -7.54
C LEU A 17 -1.16 -5.88 -8.37
N LEU A 18 -0.22 -5.14 -7.79
CA LEU A 18 0.53 -4.08 -8.47
C LEU A 18 1.21 -4.62 -9.73
N THR A 19 1.89 -5.76 -9.60
CA THR A 19 2.58 -6.42 -10.73
C THR A 19 1.61 -6.86 -11.82
N VAL A 20 0.46 -7.40 -11.45
CA VAL A 20 -0.58 -7.81 -12.40
C VAL A 20 -1.13 -6.61 -13.17
N VAL A 21 -1.41 -5.50 -12.48
CA VAL A 21 -1.89 -4.27 -13.11
C VAL A 21 -0.83 -3.70 -14.06
N LEU A 22 0.42 -3.57 -13.62
CA LEU A 22 1.53 -3.07 -14.46
C LEU A 22 1.76 -3.93 -15.71
N ARG A 23 1.53 -5.24 -15.64
CA ARG A 23 1.73 -6.16 -16.77
C ARG A 23 0.54 -6.21 -17.73
N ARG A 24 -0.68 -5.82 -17.31
CA ARG A 24 -1.88 -5.87 -18.15
C ARG A 24 -1.94 -4.71 -19.16
N ASP A 25 -1.33 -3.57 -18.85
CA ASP A 25 -1.52 -2.35 -19.63
C ASP A 25 -0.50 -2.20 -20.76
N GLY A 26 -0.73 -2.93 -21.85
CA GLY A 26 -0.03 -2.74 -23.13
C GLY A 26 -0.53 -1.55 -23.98
N GLY A 27 -1.39 -0.67 -23.45
CA GLY A 27 -1.93 0.46 -24.24
C GLY A 27 -3.04 1.34 -23.65
N SER A 28 -3.41 1.22 -22.37
CA SER A 28 -4.43 2.09 -21.74
C SER A 28 -3.78 3.10 -20.79
N SER A 29 -4.34 4.32 -20.72
CA SER A 29 -3.98 5.33 -19.72
C SER A 29 -4.08 4.75 -18.33
N GLN A 30 -2.94 4.56 -17.69
CA GLN A 30 -2.88 3.94 -16.37
C GLN A 30 -3.33 4.95 -15.33
N ASN A 31 -4.26 4.56 -14.45
CA ASN A 31 -4.70 5.39 -13.33
C ASN A 31 -3.57 5.48 -12.30
N PHE A 32 -2.58 6.34 -12.56
CA PHE A 32 -1.43 6.58 -11.70
C PHE A 32 -1.79 6.84 -10.24
N PRO A 33 -2.88 7.57 -9.90
CA PRO A 33 -3.24 7.76 -8.50
C PRO A 33 -3.65 6.45 -7.81
N LEU A 34 -4.33 5.54 -8.52
CA LEU A 34 -4.69 4.22 -7.98
C LEU A 34 -3.48 3.30 -7.84
N LEU A 35 -2.50 3.38 -8.74
CA LEU A 35 -1.22 2.69 -8.55
C LEU A 35 -0.48 3.21 -7.31
N ALA A 36 -0.44 4.54 -7.14
CA ALA A 36 0.16 5.16 -5.97
C ALA A 36 -0.56 4.73 -4.68
N LEU A 37 -1.88 4.56 -4.70
CA LEU A 37 -2.62 3.99 -3.57
C LEU A 37 -2.20 2.56 -3.25
N ILE A 38 -1.98 1.71 -4.25
CA ILE A 38 -1.52 0.33 -4.02
C ILE A 38 -0.14 0.35 -3.36
N ILE A 39 0.78 1.18 -3.86
CA ILE A 39 2.12 1.35 -3.28
C ILE A 39 2.04 1.85 -1.84
N LEU A 40 1.22 2.86 -1.57
CA LEU A 40 1.00 3.42 -0.23
C LEU A 40 0.40 2.36 0.71
N SER A 41 -0.52 1.55 0.22
CA SER A 41 -1.16 0.47 1.00
C SER A 41 -0.16 -0.64 1.35
N ILE A 42 0.74 -1.00 0.43
CA ILE A 42 1.87 -1.93 0.71
C ILE A 42 2.72 -1.37 1.85
N TRP A 43 3.12 -0.10 1.75
CA TRP A 43 3.91 0.58 2.76
C TRP A 43 3.21 0.56 4.13
N GLN A 44 1.93 0.94 4.19
CA GLN A 44 1.15 0.94 5.44
C GLN A 44 1.03 -0.45 6.05
N SER A 45 0.84 -1.48 5.22
CA SER A 45 0.75 -2.87 5.68
C SER A 45 2.08 -3.35 6.28
N VAL A 46 3.22 -2.99 5.66
CA VAL A 46 4.56 -3.26 6.22
C VAL A 46 4.75 -2.54 7.56
N LEU A 47 4.42 -1.25 7.65
CA LEU A 47 4.51 -0.50 8.92
C LEU A 47 3.65 -1.14 10.01
N SER A 48 2.45 -1.59 9.67
CA SER A 48 1.54 -2.28 10.60
C SER A 48 2.13 -3.60 11.09
N GLY A 49 2.74 -4.38 10.20
CA GLY A 49 3.44 -5.62 10.54
C GLY A 49 4.66 -5.39 11.44
N LEU A 50 5.44 -4.33 11.18
CA LEU A 50 6.59 -3.94 12.02
C LEU A 50 6.14 -3.46 13.42
N ARG A 51 5.07 -2.65 13.47
CA ARG A 51 4.53 -2.12 14.72
C ARG A 51 3.93 -3.22 15.60
N TRP A 52 2.99 -4.00 15.07
CA TRP A 52 2.22 -4.96 15.88
C TRP A 52 2.89 -6.34 15.97
N GLY A 53 3.76 -6.69 15.02
CA GLY A 53 4.46 -7.96 15.01
C GLY A 53 5.81 -7.95 15.72
N TYR A 54 6.49 -6.81 15.73
CA TYR A 54 7.86 -6.68 16.25
C TYR A 54 8.01 -5.53 17.27
N ASP A 55 6.91 -4.91 17.72
CA ASP A 55 6.85 -3.80 18.69
C ASP A 55 7.71 -2.57 18.32
N ILE A 56 7.97 -2.35 17.03
CA ILE A 56 8.76 -1.20 16.58
C ILE A 56 7.90 0.06 16.64
N ARG A 57 7.99 0.77 17.77
CA ARG A 57 7.17 1.95 18.07
C ARG A 57 7.40 3.14 17.14
N THR A 58 8.58 3.29 16.56
CA THR A 58 8.91 4.41 15.65
C THR A 58 7.96 4.50 14.45
N MET A 59 7.33 3.38 14.05
CA MET A 59 6.35 3.33 12.97
C MET A 59 5.07 4.13 13.26
N MET A 60 4.81 4.47 14.52
CA MET A 60 3.67 5.31 14.92
C MET A 60 3.71 6.72 14.34
N PHE A 61 4.90 7.23 13.98
CA PHE A 61 5.04 8.56 13.40
C PHE A 61 4.83 8.56 11.88
N LEU A 62 5.14 7.45 11.21
CA LEU A 62 4.99 7.32 9.75
C LEU A 62 3.58 6.90 9.33
N ALA A 63 2.89 6.09 10.15
CA ALA A 63 1.56 5.59 9.82
C ALA A 63 0.51 6.71 9.59
N PRO A 64 0.45 7.80 10.39
CA PRO A 64 -0.49 8.90 10.18
C PRO A 64 -0.23 9.67 8.89
N VAL A 65 1.05 9.86 8.53
CA VAL A 65 1.44 10.53 7.28
C VAL A 65 0.92 9.75 6.09
N GLY A 66 1.14 8.43 6.08
CA GLY A 66 0.60 7.57 5.02
C GLY A 66 -0.93 7.59 5.00
N ALA A 67 -1.58 7.54 6.16
CA ALA A 67 -3.05 7.56 6.25
C ALA A 67 -3.66 8.87 5.73
N ALA A 68 -3.01 10.01 5.95
CA ALA A 68 -3.47 11.31 5.47
C ALA A 68 -3.41 11.44 3.93
N ILE A 69 -2.56 10.66 3.27
CA ILE A 69 -2.40 10.67 1.80
C ILE A 69 -3.46 9.79 1.10
N VAL A 70 -4.10 8.85 1.82
CA VAL A 70 -5.10 7.94 1.24
C VAL A 70 -6.31 8.70 0.65
N PRO A 71 -6.97 9.64 1.36
CA PRO A 71 -8.11 10.36 0.81
C PRO A 71 -7.84 11.14 -0.48
N PRO A 72 -6.78 11.98 -0.59
CA PRO A 72 -6.52 12.73 -1.83
C PRO A 72 -6.15 11.83 -3.00
N LEU A 73 -5.38 10.75 -2.77
CA LEU A 73 -5.03 9.81 -3.84
C LEU A 73 -6.25 9.00 -4.32
N ALA A 74 -7.13 8.59 -3.39
CA ALA A 74 -8.39 7.91 -3.73
C ALA A 74 -9.28 8.81 -4.59
N TYR A 75 -9.45 10.07 -4.19
CA TYR A 75 -10.22 11.04 -4.97
C TYR A 75 -9.62 11.27 -6.36
N ALA A 76 -8.30 11.49 -6.45
CA ALA A 76 -7.60 11.66 -7.73
C ALA A 76 -7.78 10.45 -8.66
N GLY A 77 -7.72 9.24 -8.12
CA GLY A 77 -7.90 8.01 -8.89
C GLY A 77 -9.33 7.81 -9.41
N VAL A 78 -10.33 8.25 -8.64
CA VAL A 78 -11.74 8.17 -9.05
C VAL A 78 -12.08 9.23 -10.10
N VAL A 79 -11.57 10.45 -9.93
CA VAL A 79 -11.83 11.57 -10.85
C VAL A 79 -10.98 11.48 -12.14
N GLN A 80 -10.00 10.56 -12.19
CA GLN A 80 -9.06 10.42 -13.32
C GLN A 80 -8.34 11.74 -13.63
N LEU A 81 -7.94 12.46 -12.57
CA LEU A 81 -7.03 13.61 -12.63
C LEU A 81 -5.70 13.20 -13.26
#